data_AF-A0AAW7XCT0-F1
#
_entry.id   AF-A0AAW7XCT0-F1
#
_cell.length_a   1.000
_cell.length_b   1.000
_cell.length_c   1.000
_cell.angle_alpha   90.00
_cell.angle_beta   90.00
_cell.angle_gamma   90.00
#
_symmetry.space_group_name_H-M   'P 1'
#
loop_
_entity.id
_entity.type
_entity.pdbx_description
1 polymer ?
#
loop_
_entity_poly.entity_id
_entity_poly.type
_entity_poly.pdbx_seq_one_letter_code
_entity_poly.pdbx_strand_id
1 'polypeptide(L)' 'MSDLTTAKTNLEYANIYAPIDGVVLSRDIDEGQTVAASYSTPTLFTIAQDLKEMQVEADVDEADIG' A
#
# COMPACT_ATOMS: atom_id res chain seq x y z
N MET A 1 -12.01 19.81 -23.86
CA MET A 1 -10.99 18.75 -24.01
C MET A 1 -10.28 18.44 -22.70
N SER A 2 -9.99 19.44 -21.86
CA SER A 2 -9.38 19.23 -20.52
C SER A 2 -10.26 18.40 -19.57
N ASP A 3 -11.58 18.67 -19.56
CA ASP A 3 -12.50 18.04 -18.60
C ASP A 3 -12.68 16.53 -18.82
N LEU A 4 -12.63 16.11 -20.10
CA LEU A 4 -12.74 14.69 -20.46
C LEU A 4 -11.50 13.90 -19.99
N THR A 5 -10.32 14.51 -20.05
CA THR A 5 -9.08 13.90 -19.57
C THR A 5 -9.12 13.77 -18.05
N THR A 6 -9.49 14.83 -17.33
CA THR A 6 -9.63 14.80 -15.87
C THR A 6 -10.67 13.76 -15.41
N ALA A 7 -11.82 13.69 -16.08
CA ALA A 7 -12.85 12.70 -15.77
C ALA A 7 -12.37 11.27 -16.00
N LYS A 8 -11.58 11.02 -17.06
CA LYS A 8 -10.97 9.71 -17.31
C LYS A 8 -9.95 9.33 -16.25
N THR A 9 -9.07 10.26 -15.87
CA THR A 9 -8.06 10.02 -14.83
C THR A 9 -8.70 9.75 -13.46
N ASN A 10 -9.78 10.47 -13.11
CA ASN A 10 -10.54 10.20 -11.88
C ASN A 10 -11.20 8.82 -11.89
N LEU A 11 -11.65 8.34 -13.05
CA LEU A 11 -12.19 6.99 -13.20
C LEU A 11 -11.10 5.92 -13.09
N GLU A 12 -9.89 6.19 -13.58
CA GLU A 12 -8.74 5.30 -13.36
C GLU A 12 -8.41 5.15 -11.88
N TYR A 13 -8.42 6.24 -11.11
CA TYR A 13 -8.20 6.17 -9.66
C TYR A 13 -9.27 5.37 -8.88
N ALA A 14 -10.44 5.13 -9.47
CA ALA A 14 -11.44 4.26 -8.87
C ALA A 14 -11.06 2.76 -8.93
N ASN A 15 -10.13 2.39 -9.82
CA ASN A 15 -9.62 1.02 -9.93
C ASN A 15 -8.21 0.97 -9.35
N ILE A 16 -8.06 0.20 -8.27
CA ILE A 16 -6.80 0.15 -7.53
C ILE A 16 -6.08 -1.13 -7.92
N TYR A 17 -4.92 -0.95 -8.55
CA TYR A 17 -4.06 -2.04 -9.01
C TYR A 17 -2.86 -2.21 -8.08
N ALA A 18 -2.33 -3.42 -8.01
CA ALA A 18 -1.10 -3.68 -7.28
C ALA A 18 0.06 -2.91 -7.94
N PRO A 19 0.86 -2.15 -7.18
CA PRO A 19 2.02 -1.44 -7.73
C PRO A 19 3.18 -2.38 -8.08
N ILE A 20 3.21 -3.58 -7.50
CA ILE A 20 4.24 -4.59 -7.69
C ILE A 20 3.62 -6.00 -7.77
N ASP A 21 4.29 -6.90 -8.48
CA ASP A 21 4.00 -8.34 -8.41
C ASP A 21 4.51 -8.88 -7.07
N GLY A 22 3.64 -9.58 -6.32
CA GLY A 22 3.95 -10.03 -4.98
C GLY A 22 2.80 -10.82 -4.34
N VAL A 23 2.88 -11.01 -3.02
CA VAL A 23 1.88 -11.72 -2.21
C VAL A 23 1.18 -10.72 -1.27
N VAL A 24 -0.15 -10.81 -1.18
CA VAL A 24 -0.95 -10.00 -0.25
C VAL A 24 -0.71 -10.47 1.18
N LEU A 25 -0.17 -9.60 2.02
CA LEU A 25 0.10 -9.84 3.43
C LEU A 25 -1.11 -9.55 4.32
N SER A 26 -1.74 -8.40 4.09
CA SER A 26 -2.91 -7.96 4.86
C SER A 26 -3.92 -7.28 3.96
N ARG A 27 -5.18 -7.44 4.32
CA ARG A 27 -6.31 -6.68 3.79
C ARG A 27 -6.94 -5.97 4.98
N ASP A 28 -6.76 -4.65 5.04
CA ASP A 28 -7.19 -3.83 6.18
C ASP A 28 -8.63 -3.32 6.04
N ILE A 29 -9.33 -3.74 4.97
CA ILE A 29 -10.62 -3.17 4.56
C ILE A 29 -11.51 -4.24 3.98
N ASP A 30 -12.77 -4.24 4.40
CA ASP A 30 -13.80 -5.11 3.85
C ASP A 30 -14.71 -4.39 2.86
N GLU A 31 -15.31 -5.18 1.96
CA GLU A 31 -16.24 -4.68 0.96
C GLU A 31 -17.42 -3.96 1.62
N GLY A 32 -17.68 -2.72 1.18
CA GLY A 32 -18.75 -1.88 1.75
C GLY A 32 -18.30 -0.95 2.88
N GLN A 33 -17.04 -1.01 3.33
CA GLN A 33 -16.50 -0.04 4.27
C GLN A 33 -16.31 1.32 3.59
N THR A 34 -16.83 2.39 4.21
CA THR A 34 -16.62 3.75 3.70
C THR A 34 -15.19 4.18 3.99
N VAL A 35 -14.40 4.37 2.94
CA VAL A 35 -13.03 4.88 3.02
C VAL A 35 -13.00 6.36 2.67
N ALA A 36 -12.63 7.21 3.64
CA ALA A 36 -12.50 8.65 3.43
C ALA A 36 -11.06 9.00 2.99
N ALA A 37 -10.72 8.70 1.72
CA ALA A 37 -9.39 8.96 1.16
C ALA A 37 -9.00 10.46 1.15
N SER A 38 -9.98 11.36 1.31
CA SER A 38 -9.76 12.82 1.32
C SER A 38 -9.09 13.36 2.59
N TYR A 39 -9.11 12.61 3.70
CA TYR A 39 -8.56 13.05 5.00
C TYR A 39 -7.39 12.19 5.47
N SER A 40 -7.46 10.89 5.22
CA SER A 40 -6.35 9.96 5.43
C SER A 40 -6.43 8.88 4.37
N THR A 41 -5.42 8.73 3.53
CA THR A 41 -5.35 7.63 2.56
C THR A 41 -5.17 6.32 3.32
N PRO A 42 -6.21 5.46 3.42
CA PRO A 42 -6.06 4.21 4.13
C PRO A 42 -5.24 3.24 3.26
N THR A 43 -4.33 2.50 3.87
CA THR A 43 -3.67 1.37 3.21
C THR A 43 -4.72 0.28 3.01
N LEU A 44 -5.08 -0.02 1.77
CA LEU A 44 -6.12 -1.02 1.48
C LEU A 44 -5.58 -2.45 1.55
N PHE A 45 -4.39 -2.64 1.00
CA PHE A 45 -3.71 -3.91 0.91
C PHE A 45 -2.21 -3.69 1.13
N THR A 46 -1.60 -4.52 1.95
CA THR A 46 -0.14 -4.59 2.07
C THR A 46 0.35 -5.74 1.20
N ILE A 47 1.25 -5.46 0.25
CA ILE A 47 1.81 -6.44 -0.68
C ILE A 47 3.31 -6.53 -0.42
N ALA A 48 3.85 -7.74 -0.29
CA ALA A 48 5.29 -7.99 -0.25
C ALA A 48 5.75 -8.61 -1.57
N GLN A 49 6.87 -8.12 -2.10
CA GLN A 49 7.45 -8.57 -3.37
C GLN A 49 7.99 -10.00 -3.28
N ASP A 50 8.73 -10.31 -2.21
CA ASP A 50 9.27 -11.64 -1.96
C ASP A 50 9.43 -11.85 -0.45
N LEU A 51 8.95 -12.98 0.06
CA LEU A 51 9.12 -13.39 1.45
C LEU A 51 10.29 -14.37 1.64
N LYS A 52 10.98 -14.76 0.55
CA LYS A 52 12.19 -15.59 0.62
C LYS A 52 13.39 -14.82 1.15
N GLU A 53 13.48 -13.53 0.87
CA GLU A 53 14.50 -12.65 1.42
C GLU A 53 13.88 -11.83 2.55
N MET A 54 14.17 -12.21 3.79
CA MET A 54 13.72 -11.48 4.98
C MET A 54 14.88 -10.69 5.57
N GLN A 55 14.68 -9.38 5.72
CA GLN A 55 15.60 -8.52 6.46
C GLN A 55 15.25 -8.59 7.94
N VAL A 56 16.22 -8.97 8.77
CA VAL A 56 16.10 -8.94 10.22
C VAL A 56 16.89 -7.75 10.73
N GLU A 57 16.19 -6.77 11.27
CA GLU A 57 16.79 -5.64 11.98
C GLU A 57 16.84 -6.00 13.46
N ALA A 58 18.05 -6.06 14.02
CA ALA A 58 18.26 -6.31 15.43
C ALA A 58 18.87 -5.05 16.04
N ASP A 59 18.15 -4.43 16.97
CA ASP A 59 18.66 -3.31 17.75
C ASP A 59 19.74 -3.86 18.70
N VAL A 60 20.98 -3.44 18.47
CA VAL A 60 22.11 -3.74 19.36
C VAL A 60 22.48 -2.47 20.11
N ASP A 61 22.56 -2.57 21.44
CA ASP A 61 23.01 -1.46 22.26
C ASP A 61 24.50 -1.20 21.97
N GLU A 62 24.86 0.08 21.85
CA GLU A 62 26.24 0.51 21.57
C GLU A 62 27.25 -0.02 22.61
N ALA A 63 26.77 -0.38 23.82
CA ALA A 63 27.56 -0.99 24.88
C ALA A 63 28.00 -2.45 24.60
N ASP A 64 27.27 -3.18 23.76
CA ASP A 64 27.55 -4.59 23.43
C ASP A 64 28.43 -4.76 22.18
N ILE A 65 28.63 -3.69 21.40
CA ILE A 65 29.48 -3.68 20.18
C ILE A 65 30.90 -3.10 20.43
N GLY A 66 31.23 -2.77 21.69
CA GLY A 66 32.50 -2.18 22.13
C GLY A 66 33.68 -3.15 22.24
#